data_AF-A0A950LG02-F1
#
_entry.id   AF-A0A950LG02-F1
#
_cell.length_a   1.000
_cell.length_b   1.000
_cell.length_c   1.000
_cell.angle_alpha   90.00
_cell.angle_beta   90.00
_cell.angle_gamma   90.00
#
_symmetry.space_group_name_H-M   'P 1'
#
loop_
_entity.id
_entity.type
_entity.pdbx_description
1 polymer ?
#
loop_
_entity_poly.entity_id
_entity_poly.type
_entity_poly.pdbx_seq_one_letter_code
_entity_poly.pdbx_strand_id
1 'polypeptide(L)' 'SPILGRLRDTRLHMIGAEEAFRALKGGSHQDPTAAFLQEMRKLGHEAADHWLAENLASIGLRSTVDLSSFGDGLMSIRP' A
#
# COMPACT_ATOMS: atom_id res chain seq x y z
N SER A 1 8.40 8.77 25.14
CA SER A 1 7.24 7.85 25.27
C SER A 1 7.66 6.45 24.86
N PRO A 2 7.47 5.42 25.70
CA PRO A 2 7.85 4.03 25.39
C PRO A 2 7.16 3.45 24.13
N ILE A 3 5.97 3.95 23.80
CA ILE A 3 5.19 3.54 22.63
C ILE A 3 5.85 4.01 21.33
N LEU A 4 6.34 5.25 21.30
CA LEU A 4 7.04 5.79 20.13
C LEU A 4 8.38 5.07 19.86
N GLY A 5 9.04 4.58 20.92
CA GLY A 5 10.23 3.73 20.78
C GLY A 5 9.93 2.43 20.05
N ARG A 6 8.89 1.70 20.47
CA ARG A 6 8.46 0.46 19.81
C ARG A 6 8.04 0.66 18.35
N LEU A 7 7.35 1.77 18.04
CA LEU A 7 6.97 2.08 16.65
C LEU A 7 8.19 2.30 15.75
N ARG A 8 9.30 2.82 16.30
CA ARG A 8 10.55 3.04 15.55
C ARG A 8 11.25 1.74 15.15
N ASP A 9 11.07 0.70 15.96
CA ASP A 9 11.66 -0.63 15.73
C ASP A 9 10.76 -1.54 14.89
N THR A 10 9.54 -1.09 14.56
CA THR A 10 8.62 -1.84 13.71
C THR A 10 9.10 -1.84 12.26
N ARG A 11 9.14 -3.03 11.66
CA ARG A 11 9.38 -3.20 10.22
C ARG A 11 8.06 -3.07 9.48
N LEU A 12 7.96 -2.06 8.62
CA LEU A 12 6.75 -1.75 7.89
C LEU A 12 6.82 -2.24 6.45
N HIS A 13 5.69 -2.74 5.99
CA HIS A 13 5.50 -3.31 4.68
C HIS A 13 4.19 -2.78 4.12
N MET A 14 4.25 -2.20 2.92
CA MET A 14 3.08 -1.66 2.23
C MET A 14 2.94 -2.40 0.91
N ILE A 15 1.74 -2.92 0.67
CA ILE A 15 1.34 -3.52 -0.60
C ILE A 15 0.41 -2.51 -1.26
N GLY A 16 0.79 -2.01 -2.43
CA GLY A 16 0.05 -1.04 -3.20
C GLY A 16 -0.11 -1.48 -4.65
N ALA A 17 -1.17 -1.01 -5.30
CA ALA A 17 -1.42 -1.19 -6.73
C ALA A 17 -1.60 0.18 -7.40
N GLU A 18 -0.77 1.15 -7.03
CA GLU A 18 -0.98 2.58 -7.31
C GLU A 18 -1.07 2.89 -8.81
N GLU A 19 -0.26 2.24 -9.64
CA GLU A 19 -0.36 2.32 -11.10
C GLU A 19 -1.71 1.83 -11.63
N ALA A 20 -2.18 0.68 -11.14
CA ALA A 20 -3.45 0.10 -11.55
C ALA A 20 -4.64 0.97 -11.11
N PHE A 21 -4.60 1.50 -9.88
CA PHE A 21 -5.63 2.41 -9.37
C PHE A 21 -5.63 3.76 -10.10
N ARG A 22 -4.46 4.29 -10.49
CA ARG A 22 -4.36 5.50 -11.33
C ARG A 22 -5.02 5.36 -12.69
N ALA A 23 -5.10 4.14 -13.22
CA ALA A 23 -5.73 3.86 -14.52
C ALA A 23 -7.25 3.74 -14.46
N LEU A 24 -7.86 3.76 -13.26
CA LEU A 24 -9.32 3.68 -13.13
C LEU A 24 -10.02 4.95 -13.60
N LYS A 25 -11.23 4.78 -14.12
CA LYS A 25 -12.06 5.93 -14.52
C LYS A 25 -12.41 6.79 -13.29
N GLY A 26 -12.50 8.10 -13.51
CA GLY A 26 -12.98 9.03 -12.49
C GLY A 26 -14.35 8.62 -11.96
N GLY A 27 -14.55 8.72 -10.63
CA GLY A 27 -15.79 8.31 -9.96
C GLY A 27 -15.92 6.81 -9.67
N SER A 28 -14.96 5.97 -10.09
CA SER A 28 -14.94 4.53 -9.82
C SER A 28 -15.03 4.15 -8.33
N HIS A 29 -14.59 5.03 -7.43
CA HIS A 29 -14.75 4.84 -5.99
C HIS A 29 -16.21 4.77 -5.51
N GLN A 30 -17.17 5.22 -6.34
CA GLN A 30 -18.61 5.17 -6.05
C GLN A 30 -19.31 3.97 -6.70
N ASP A 31 -18.62 3.18 -7.52
CA ASP A 31 -19.21 2.02 -8.20
C ASP A 31 -19.31 0.84 -7.24
N PRO A 32 -20.52 0.42 -6.83
CA PRO A 32 -20.70 -0.69 -5.90
C PRO A 32 -21.01 -2.01 -6.62
N THR A 33 -20.85 -2.08 -7.95
CA THR A 33 -21.25 -3.26 -8.71
C THR A 33 -20.38 -4.46 -8.37
N ALA A 34 -20.99 -5.64 -8.28
CA ALA A 34 -20.26 -6.86 -7.98
C ALA A 34 -19.15 -7.16 -8.99
N ALA A 35 -19.38 -6.83 -10.28
CA ALA A 35 -18.38 -6.99 -11.33
C ALA A 35 -17.14 -6.12 -11.07
N PHE A 36 -17.34 -4.85 -10.76
CA PHE A 36 -16.23 -3.94 -10.44
C PHE A 36 -15.50 -4.36 -9.16
N LEU A 37 -16.21 -4.75 -8.11
CA LEU A 37 -15.59 -5.25 -6.87
C LEU A 37 -14.76 -6.51 -7.08
N GLN A 38 -15.18 -7.40 -7.99
CA GLN A 38 -14.39 -8.58 -8.37
C GLN A 38 -13.11 -8.19 -9.13
N GLU A 39 -13.18 -7.18 -10.01
CA GLU A 39 -12.02 -6.62 -10.68
C GLU A 39 -11.03 -6.01 -9.66
N MET A 40 -11.52 -5.23 -8.70
CA MET A 40 -10.70 -4.65 -7.62
C MET A 40 -10.03 -5.73 -6.78
N ARG A 41 -10.77 -6.79 -6.43
CA ARG A 41 -10.20 -7.95 -5.73
C ARG A 41 -9.08 -8.59 -6.55
N LYS A 42 -9.29 -8.80 -7.85
CA LYS A 42 -8.28 -9.38 -8.73
C LYS A 42 -7.01 -8.52 -8.79
N LEU A 43 -7.14 -7.21 -9.01
CA LEU A 43 -6.01 -6.28 -9.06
C LEU A 43 -5.23 -6.26 -7.73
N GLY A 44 -5.93 -6.26 -6.59
CA GLY A 44 -5.29 -6.30 -5.28
C GLY A 44 -4.50 -7.60 -5.05
N HIS A 45 -5.03 -8.74 -5.51
CA HIS A 45 -4.33 -10.03 -5.46
C HIS A 45 -3.08 -10.04 -6.34
N GLU A 46 -3.19 -9.57 -7.59
CA GLU A 46 -2.04 -9.51 -8.51
C GLU A 46 -0.92 -8.61 -7.97
N ALA A 47 -1.27 -7.47 -7.36
CA ALA A 47 -0.32 -6.59 -6.70
C ALA A 47 0.35 -7.24 -5.48
N ALA A 48 -0.42 -8.01 -4.69
CA ALA A 48 0.13 -8.74 -3.55
C ALA A 48 1.08 -9.86 -4.01
N ASP A 49 0.73 -10.60 -5.06
CA ASP A 49 1.57 -11.66 -5.62
C ASP A 49 2.90 -11.09 -6.13
N HIS A 50 2.85 -9.98 -6.88
CA HIS A 50 4.04 -9.26 -7.33
C HIS A 50 4.90 -8.79 -6.15
N TRP A 51 4.28 -8.13 -5.18
CA TRP A 51 4.99 -7.65 -3.99
C TRP A 51 5.67 -8.77 -3.22
N LEU A 52 5.00 -9.92 -3.05
CA LEU A 52 5.56 -11.10 -2.38
C LEU A 52 6.74 -11.67 -3.15
N ALA A 53 6.65 -11.78 -4.48
CA ALA A 53 7.75 -12.26 -5.31
C ALA A 53 9.02 -11.43 -5.11
N GLU A 54 8.88 -10.12 -4.92
CA GLU A 54 9.99 -9.19 -4.72
C GLU A 54 10.47 -9.10 -3.26
N ASN A 55 9.56 -9.18 -2.29
CA ASN A 55 9.83 -8.73 -0.92
C ASN A 55 9.69 -9.80 0.15
N LEU A 56 9.21 -11.02 -0.15
CA LEU A 56 8.96 -12.05 0.86
C LEU A 56 10.18 -12.32 1.75
N ALA A 57 11.38 -12.37 1.16
CA ALA A 57 12.63 -12.60 1.89
C ALA A 57 13.02 -11.45 2.84
N SER A 58 12.42 -10.27 2.70
CA SER A 58 12.71 -9.10 3.53
C SER A 58 11.81 -8.98 4.77
N ILE A 59 10.70 -9.73 4.81
CA ILE A 59 9.73 -9.70 5.91
C ILE A 59 10.42 -10.08 7.21
N GLY A 60 10.28 -9.23 8.24
CA GLY A 60 10.92 -9.44 9.54
C GLY A 60 12.42 -9.13 9.57
N LEU A 61 13.05 -8.79 8.44
CA LEU A 61 14.46 -8.38 8.37
C LEU A 61 14.62 -6.86 8.23
N ARG A 62 13.88 -6.24 7.31
CA ARG A 62 13.88 -4.79 7.07
C ARG A 62 12.52 -4.31 6.59
N SER A 63 12.23 -3.01 6.72
CA SER A 63 11.07 -2.41 6.06
C SER A 63 11.22 -2.46 4.53
N THR A 64 10.08 -2.49 3.83
CA THR A 64 10.02 -2.36 2.36
C THR A 64 9.45 -1.01 1.93
N VAL A 65 9.10 -0.17 2.90
CA VAL A 65 8.77 1.23 2.71
C VAL A 65 9.84 2.08 3.37
N ASP A 66 10.23 3.16 2.70
CA ASP A 66 11.01 4.21 3.32
C ASP A 66 10.06 5.23 3.97
N LEU A 67 10.03 5.21 5.31
CA LEU A 67 9.18 6.09 6.09
C LEU A 67 9.57 7.57 5.98
N SER A 68 10.83 7.87 5.66
CA SER A 68 11.28 9.26 5.54
C SER A 68 10.66 9.92 4.31
N SER A 69 10.66 9.24 3.16
CA SER A 69 9.95 9.69 1.96
C SER A 69 8.42 9.55 2.06
N PHE A 70 7.90 8.60 2.84
CA PHE A 70 6.45 8.47 3.05
C PHE A 70 5.86 9.68 3.81
N GLY A 71 6.57 10.19 4.81
CA GLY A 71 6.14 11.33 5.63
C GLY A 71 5.98 12.63 4.84
N ASP A 72 6.83 12.85 3.85
CA ASP A 72 6.77 14.02 2.96
C ASP A 72 5.47 14.03 2.13
N GLY A 73 5.01 12.86 1.68
CA GLY A 73 3.73 12.71 0.99
C GLY A 73 2.53 12.96 1.89
N LEU A 74 2.53 12.45 3.13
CA LEU A 74 1.43 12.63 4.09
C LEU A 74 1.31 14.08 4.59
N MET A 75 2.42 14.80 4.76
CA MET A 75 2.40 16.22 5.13
C MET A 75 2.05 17.15 3.96
N SER A 76 2.18 16.68 2.72
CA SER A 76 1.74 17.39 1.52
C SER A 76 0.23 17.27 1.24
N ILE A 77 -0.46 16.29 1.84
CA ILE A 77 -1.94 16.21 1.82
C ILE A 77 -2.47 17.05 2.98
N ARG A 78 -2.31 18.37 2.89
CA ARG A 78 -3.10 19.34 3.66
C ARG A 78 -4.11 19.99 2.71
N PRO A 79 -5.36 20.21 3.16
CA PRO A 79 -6.40 20.85 2.35
C PRO A 79 -6.01 22.27 1.92
#